data_AF-A0AAI9J0R9-F1
#
_entry.id   AF-A0AAI9J0R9-F1
#
_cell.length_a   1.000
_cell.length_b   1.000
_cell.length_c   1.000
_cell.angle_alpha   90.00
_cell.angle_beta   90.00
_cell.angle_gamma   90.00
#
_symmetry.space_group_name_H-M   'P 1'
#
loop_
_entity.id
_entity.type
_entity.pdbx_description
1 polymer ?
#
loop_
_entity_poly.entity_id
_entity_poly.type
_entity_poly.pdbx_seq_one_letter_code
_entity_poly.pdbx_strand_id
1 'polypeptide(L)' 'MREWAYAHTYQNSQHRADAMKSWLHHYNWHRPHQGIGRAVPISRLNLDEYNLLTVHT' A
#
# COMPACT_ATOMS: atom_id res chain seq x y z
N MET A 1 -4.91 -5.75 15.45
CA MET A 1 -4.75 -5.12 14.13
C MET A 1 -5.73 -3.96 14.06
N ARG A 2 -5.24 -2.71 13.96
CA ARG A 2 -6.08 -1.57 13.53
C ARG A 2 -5.85 -1.45 12.03
N GLU A 3 -6.71 -2.12 11.28
CA GLU A 3 -6.67 -2.04 9.81
C GLU A 3 -7.01 -0.61 9.39
N TRP A 4 -6.47 -0.16 8.28
CA TRP A 4 -6.51 1.24 7.85
C TRP A 4 -7.93 1.82 7.73
N ALA A 5 -8.89 0.98 7.32
CA ALA A 5 -10.30 1.35 7.22
C ALA A 5 -10.93 1.69 8.59
N TYR A 6 -10.33 1.25 9.69
CA TYR A 6 -10.77 1.50 11.06
C TYR A 6 -9.82 2.41 11.84
N ALA A 7 -8.68 2.78 11.26
CA ALA A 7 -7.73 3.72 11.87
C ALA A 7 -8.19 5.18 11.73
N HIS A 8 -9.08 5.46 10.78
CA HIS A 8 -9.61 6.80 10.51
C HIS A 8 -11.12 6.75 10.28
N THR A 9 -11.85 7.74 10.80
CA THR A 9 -13.28 7.92 10.54
C THR A 9 -13.45 8.75 9.28
N TYR A 10 -13.85 8.12 8.18
CA TYR A 10 -14.18 8.81 6.94
C TYR A 10 -15.61 9.36 6.98
N GLN A 11 -15.79 10.60 6.54
CA GLN A 11 -17.09 11.28 6.53
C GLN A 11 -18.11 10.63 5.60
N ASN A 12 -17.65 10.02 4.50
CA ASN A 12 -18.47 9.28 3.54
C ASN A 12 -17.61 8.30 2.74
N SER A 13 -18.26 7.48 1.90
CA SER A 13 -17.58 6.47 1.10
C SER A 13 -16.65 7.05 0.03
N GLN A 14 -16.98 8.24 -0.52
CA GLN A 14 -16.14 8.88 -1.54
C GLN A 14 -14.81 9.35 -0.95
N HIS A 15 -14.84 10.02 0.20
CA HIS A 15 -13.64 10.45 0.90
C HIS A 15 -12.73 9.25 1.27
N ARG A 16 -13.32 8.12 1.66
CA ARG A 16 -12.56 6.88 1.88
C ARG A 16 -11.93 6.34 0.59
N ALA A 17 -12.66 6.38 -0.53
CA ALA A 17 -12.16 5.93 -1.83
C ALA A 17 -11.01 6.82 -2.33
N ASP A 18 -11.08 8.12 -2.09
CA ASP A 18 -10.03 9.06 -2.45
C ASP A 18 -8.75 8.80 -1.63
N ALA A 19 -8.91 8.57 -0.32
CA ALA A 19 -7.80 8.22 0.57
C ALA A 19 -7.19 6.83 0.29
N MET A 20 -7.97 5.90 -0.26
CA MET A 20 -7.55 4.52 -0.56
C MET A 20 -6.32 4.48 -1.45
N LYS A 21 -6.26 5.32 -2.48
CA LYS A 21 -5.16 5.28 -3.47
C LYS A 21 -3.81 5.57 -2.82
N SER A 22 -3.73 6.65 -2.06
CA SER A 22 -2.51 7.03 -1.33
C SER A 22 -2.16 5.99 -0.26
N TRP A 23 -3.15 5.44 0.43
CA TRP A 23 -2.90 4.37 1.40
C TRP A 23 -2.33 3.13 0.74
N LEU A 24 -2.89 2.69 -0.39
CA LEU A 24 -2.47 1.49 -1.11
C LEU A 24 -1.04 1.62 -1.58
N HIS A 25 -0.66 2.80 -2.08
CA HIS A 25 0.73 3.11 -2.41
C HIS A 25 1.63 2.93 -1.20
N HIS A 26 1.34 3.61 -0.09
CA HIS A 26 2.15 3.50 1.12
C HIS A 26 2.24 2.06 1.65
N TYR A 27 1.15 1.31 1.62
CA TYR A 27 1.14 -0.08 2.06
C TYR A 27 2.03 -0.98 1.21
N ASN A 28 1.89 -0.89 -0.12
CA ASN A 28 2.63 -1.74 -1.04
C ASN A 28 4.11 -1.36 -1.11
N TRP A 29 4.44 -0.07 -1.02
CA TRP A 29 5.77 0.45 -1.34
C TRP A 29 6.62 0.83 -0.12
N HIS A 30 6.01 1.17 1.02
CA HIS A 30 6.75 1.76 2.13
C HIS A 30 6.54 1.03 3.46
N ARG A 31 5.39 0.37 3.66
CA ARG A 31 5.09 -0.26 4.95
C ARG A 31 5.86 -1.58 5.12
N PRO A 32 6.68 -1.73 6.17
CA PRO A 32 7.31 -3.01 6.49
C PRO A 32 6.30 -4.02 7.02
N HIS A 33 6.33 -5.25 6.53
CA HIS A 33 5.42 -6.32 6.93
C HIS A 33 6.14 -7.45 7.67
N GLN A 34 5.72 -7.70 8.93
CA GLN A 34 6.33 -8.75 9.76
C GLN A 34 6.22 -10.14 9.13
N GLY A 35 5.11 -10.46 8.47
CA GLY A 35 4.90 -11.76 7.82
C GLY A 35 5.81 -12.03 6.61
N ILE A 36 6.53 -11.02 6.12
CA ILE A 36 7.51 -11.14 5.02
C ILE A 36 8.88 -10.60 5.44
N GLY A 37 9.25 -10.79 6.71
CA GLY A 37 10.59 -10.43 7.21
C GLY A 37 10.85 -8.93 7.27
N ARG A 38 9.80 -8.12 7.49
CA ARG A 38 9.84 -6.65 7.47
C ARG A 38 10.15 -6.06 6.08
N ALA A 39 10.04 -6.85 5.02
CA ALA A 39 10.04 -6.33 3.66
C ALA A 39 8.71 -5.62 3.34
N VAL A 40 8.71 -4.83 2.26
CA VAL A 40 7.51 -4.20 1.70
C VAL A 40 6.83 -5.17 0.72
N PRO A 41 5.50 -5.17 0.56
CA PRO A 41 4.81 -6.14 -0.30
C PRO A 41 5.29 -6.16 -1.75
N ILE A 42 5.62 -4.99 -2.32
CA ILE A 42 6.11 -4.86 -3.70
C ILE A 42 7.42 -5.64 -3.94
N SER A 43 8.25 -5.83 -2.90
CA SER A 43 9.55 -6.51 -3.04
C SER A 43 9.43 -8.01 -3.34
N ARG A 44 8.22 -8.57 -3.28
CA ARG A 44 7.95 -9.96 -3.65
C ARG A 44 7.61 -10.13 -5.13
N LEU A 45 7.41 -9.04 -5.86
CA LEU A 45 7.20 -9.10 -7.30
C LEU A 45 8.58 -9.13 -7.97
N ASN A 46 8.77 -10.01 -8.96
CA ASN A 46 9.94 -9.96 -9.84
C ASN A 46 9.77 -8.74 -10.77
N LEU A 47 10.17 -7.56 -10.30
CA LEU A 47 10.02 -6.29 -11.02
C LEU A 47 10.98 -6.16 -12.22
N ASP A 48 11.92 -7.08 -12.35
CA ASP A 48 13.00 -7.05 -13.36
C ASP A 48 12.51 -7.35 -14.79
N GLU A 49 11.30 -7.92 -14.94
CA GLU A 49 10.75 -8.28 -16.24
C GLU A 49 9.72 -7.23 -16.69
N TYR A 50 10.20 -6.19 -17.39
CA TYR A 50 9.40 -5.21 -18.14
C TYR A 50 8.14 -4.66 -17.45
N ASN A 51 8.18 -4.40 -16.15
CA ASN A 51 7.00 -3.93 -15.43
C ASN A 51 7.00 -2.40 -15.32
N LEU A 52 5.94 -1.76 -15.82
CA LEU A 52 5.65 -0.31 -15.72
C LEU A 52 5.65 0.23 -14.27
N LEU A 53 5.79 -0.64 -13.28
CA LEU A 53 5.92 -0.31 -11.86
C LEU A 53 7.27 0.33 -11.49
N THR A 54 8.29 0.30 -12.35
CA THR A 54 9.65 0.81 -12.03
C THR A 54 9.75 2.34 -11.88
N VAL A 55 8.69 3.11 -12.16
CA VAL A 55 8.75 4.59 -12.24
C VAL A 55 8.19 5.34 -11.02
N HIS A 56 7.95 4.66 -9.89
CA HIS A 56 7.32 5.29 -8.73
C HIS A 56 8.30 5.51 -7.56
N THR A 57 8.62 6.79 -7.29
CA THR A 57 9.25 7.30 -6.05
C THR A 57 8.22 8.00 -5.17
#